data_AF-A0A385Z1T5-F1
#
_entry.id   AF-A0A385Z1T5-F1
#
_cell.length_a   1.000
_cell.length_b   1.000
_cell.length_c   1.000
_cell.angle_alpha   90.00
_cell.angle_beta   90.00
_cell.angle_gamma   90.00
#
_symmetry.space_group_name_H-M   'P 1'
#
loop_
_entity.id
_entity.type
_entity.pdbx_description
1 polymer ?
#
loop_
_entity_poly.entity_id
_entity_poly.type
_entity_poly.pdbx_seq_one_letter_code
_entity_poly.pdbx_strand_id
1 'polypeptide(L)'
;MNNYKHLFQGVSVALTLLSVSAMAAVTPEVADQLGKKLTPMGAERAGNADGSIPEWTGGLPTNIGSVDERGFRQNIFKDEKPLLTIDASNYGQYKDKLSVGQQAMFTRYPKTFKMHVYPTHRTLALTDDVYADTKKNATTTQLTSDGFGIQNYFRGVAFPIPQNGNELIWNHLTRPIGSGYRRTTITAVPEADGKFTANAMLQELQIASYLTDYDKLENKNLAGFYKLRNLSPAIYAGNVFVTHDSFNPVAEPRSAWSYNAGQRRVRRAPQIAYDGPSSTGGAQHTADNFTMFNGATDRYDWKIVGKREMYIPYNNYALEDPKLTYDDIVKPGHLNPEYVRYELHRVWVLEATLREGKRHMYAKREMYLDEDSWSISLVDHYDNRGNFWRLSEAYLTQLYDIKVMAMPIESCYDIVNGRYFTAGLRNEVPTKAEYNATAAFSNFSPNSLRTSGVR
;
A
#
# COMPACT_ATOMS: atom_id res chain seq x y z
N MET A 1 -67.66 -38.00 34.28
CA MET A 1 -66.76 -36.83 34.31
C MET A 1 -66.09 -36.72 32.94
N ASN A 2 -66.54 -35.71 32.16
CA ASN A 2 -65.95 -35.00 31.01
C ASN A 2 -64.84 -35.63 30.15
N ASN A 3 -64.71 -35.42 28.84
CA ASN A 3 -65.52 -35.03 27.68
C ASN A 3 -64.49 -34.87 26.52
N TYR A 4 -64.81 -35.37 25.31
CA TYR A 4 -64.35 -35.02 23.94
C TYR A 4 -62.84 -34.74 23.62
N LYS A 5 -62.18 -35.43 22.68
CA LYS A 5 -62.23 -35.41 21.18
C LYS A 5 -61.50 -34.22 20.49
N HIS A 6 -60.67 -34.57 19.49
CA HIS A 6 -60.10 -33.80 18.35
C HIS A 6 -58.80 -32.98 18.59
N LEU A 7 -57.67 -33.32 17.96
CA LEU A 7 -57.24 -33.12 16.54
C LEU A 7 -56.70 -31.70 16.29
N PHE A 8 -55.38 -31.55 16.07
CA PHE A 8 -54.81 -30.54 15.17
C PHE A 8 -53.37 -30.90 14.78
N GLN A 9 -53.15 -31.05 13.46
CA GLN A 9 -51.84 -30.97 12.82
C GLN A 9 -51.26 -29.57 13.01
N GLY A 10 -49.94 -29.45 13.18
CA GLY A 10 -49.27 -28.15 13.28
C GLY A 10 -47.76 -28.25 13.11
N VAL A 11 -47.31 -27.96 11.89
CA VAL A 11 -45.92 -27.74 11.46
C VAL A 11 -45.21 -26.72 12.34
N SER A 12 -43.92 -26.95 12.65
CA SER A 12 -42.95 -25.87 12.88
C SER A 12 -41.52 -26.39 12.68
N VAL A 13 -41.10 -26.42 11.42
CA VAL A 13 -39.68 -26.36 11.05
C VAL A 13 -39.23 -24.93 11.37
N ALA A 14 -38.55 -24.74 12.49
CA ALA A 14 -37.86 -23.49 12.78
C ALA A 14 -36.55 -23.49 11.97
N LEU A 15 -36.63 -23.08 10.71
CA LEU A 15 -35.46 -22.62 9.96
C LEU A 15 -34.98 -21.34 10.65
N THR A 16 -33.94 -21.44 11.47
CA THR A 16 -33.12 -20.28 11.85
C THR A 16 -32.54 -19.69 10.58
N LEU A 17 -33.21 -18.66 10.07
CA LEU A 17 -32.64 -17.67 9.16
C LEU A 17 -31.46 -17.03 9.90
N LEU A 18 -30.27 -17.60 9.74
CA LEU A 18 -29.04 -16.81 9.76
C LEU A 18 -29.17 -15.87 8.57
N SER A 19 -29.77 -14.70 8.82
CA SER A 19 -29.70 -13.57 7.92
C SER A 19 -28.23 -13.23 7.76
N VAL A 20 -27.62 -13.76 6.70
CA VAL A 20 -26.42 -13.19 6.11
C VAL A 20 -26.86 -11.80 5.66
N SER A 21 -26.72 -10.81 6.55
CA SER A 21 -26.86 -9.42 6.18
C SER A 21 -25.86 -9.20 5.05
N ALA A 22 -26.34 -9.12 3.81
CA ALA A 22 -25.54 -8.56 2.74
C ALA A 22 -25.04 -7.21 3.26
N MET A 23 -23.73 -7.07 3.44
CA MET A 23 -23.14 -5.83 3.96
C MET A 23 -23.38 -4.75 2.92
N ALA A 24 -24.45 -3.98 3.16
CA ALA A 24 -24.88 -2.93 2.27
C ALA A 24 -23.89 -1.74 2.37
N ALA A 25 -23.71 -1.04 1.26
CA ALA A 25 -23.04 0.25 1.24
C ALA A 25 -23.68 1.20 2.28
N VAL A 26 -22.93 2.21 2.74
CA VAL A 26 -23.48 3.14 3.75
C VAL A 26 -24.68 3.91 3.18
N THR A 27 -25.59 4.31 4.06
CA THR A 27 -26.76 5.10 3.64
C THR A 27 -26.32 6.50 3.16
N PRO A 28 -27.11 7.17 2.31
CA PRO A 28 -26.81 8.55 1.89
C PRO A 28 -26.58 9.52 3.05
N GLU A 29 -27.30 9.34 4.16
CA GLU A 29 -27.18 10.19 5.37
C GLU A 29 -25.83 10.00 6.07
N VAL A 30 -25.28 8.78 6.05
CA VAL A 30 -23.95 8.47 6.57
C VAL A 30 -22.87 9.01 5.62
N ALA A 31 -23.04 8.80 4.30
CA ALA A 31 -22.12 9.32 3.29
C ALA A 31 -22.04 10.86 3.29
N ASP A 32 -23.10 11.54 3.74
CA ASP A 32 -23.14 12.99 3.88
C ASP A 32 -22.24 13.56 4.98
N GLN A 33 -21.61 12.71 5.79
CA GLN A 33 -20.53 13.11 6.69
C GLN A 33 -19.22 13.43 5.95
N LEU A 34 -19.02 12.88 4.73
CA LEU A 34 -17.86 13.15 3.88
C LEU A 34 -17.87 14.61 3.42
N GLY A 35 -16.76 15.30 3.65
CA GLY A 35 -16.64 16.74 3.42
C GLY A 35 -17.23 17.61 4.55
N LYS A 36 -17.88 17.03 5.56
CA LYS A 36 -18.33 17.71 6.78
C LYS A 36 -17.42 17.32 7.95
N LYS A 37 -17.86 16.38 8.80
CA LYS A 37 -17.08 15.86 9.95
C LYS A 37 -15.91 14.99 9.50
N LEU A 38 -16.06 14.33 8.35
CA LEU A 38 -14.99 13.59 7.71
C LEU A 38 -14.37 14.42 6.58
N THR A 39 -13.11 14.18 6.27
CA THR A 39 -12.48 14.64 5.02
C THR A 39 -13.23 14.01 3.83
N PRO A 40 -13.06 14.53 2.60
CA PRO A 40 -13.65 13.90 1.42
C PRO A 40 -13.23 12.43 1.22
N MET A 41 -12.11 12.04 1.84
CA MET A 41 -11.56 10.68 1.79
C MET A 41 -12.05 9.77 2.91
N GLY A 42 -12.72 10.30 3.93
CA GLY A 42 -13.28 9.51 5.04
C GLY A 42 -12.51 9.56 6.36
N ALA A 43 -11.37 10.26 6.41
CA ALA A 43 -10.65 10.51 7.65
C ALA A 43 -11.40 11.50 8.55
N GLU A 44 -11.18 11.47 9.85
CA GLU A 44 -11.71 12.51 10.73
C GLU A 44 -11.06 13.88 10.41
N ARG A 45 -11.89 14.89 10.14
CA ARG A 45 -11.43 16.22 9.70
C ARG A 45 -10.70 16.97 10.82
N ALA A 46 -11.28 16.99 12.02
CA ALA A 46 -10.76 17.72 13.17
C ALA A 46 -9.32 17.29 13.53
N GLY A 47 -8.57 18.17 14.20
CA GLY A 47 -7.29 17.81 14.81
C GLY A 47 -7.50 16.95 16.06
N ASN A 48 -6.42 16.41 16.62
CA ASN A 48 -6.50 15.66 17.88
C ASN A 48 -6.55 16.59 19.10
N ALA A 49 -6.85 16.00 20.26
CA ALA A 49 -7.11 16.76 21.49
C ALA A 49 -5.90 17.53 22.03
N ASP A 50 -4.68 17.02 21.84
CA ASP A 50 -3.44 17.67 22.32
C ASP A 50 -2.83 18.65 21.30
N GLY A 51 -3.42 18.76 20.10
CA GLY A 51 -3.01 19.67 19.04
C GLY A 51 -1.78 19.24 18.25
N SER A 52 -1.22 18.05 18.51
CA SER A 52 -0.06 17.53 17.76
C SER A 52 -0.42 17.05 16.34
N ILE A 53 -1.68 16.70 16.09
CA ILE A 53 -2.25 16.42 14.76
C ILE A 53 -3.22 17.56 14.41
N PRO A 54 -2.93 18.39 13.40
CA PRO A 54 -3.80 19.52 13.05
C PRO A 54 -5.10 19.08 12.37
N GLU A 55 -6.05 20.02 12.26
CA GLU A 55 -7.21 19.87 11.37
C GLU A 55 -6.74 19.71 9.91
N TRP A 56 -7.43 18.87 9.13
CA TRP A 56 -7.22 18.84 7.68
C TRP A 56 -7.91 20.03 7.02
N THR A 57 -7.12 20.89 6.39
CA THR A 57 -7.57 22.15 5.79
C THR A 57 -7.55 22.14 4.25
N GLY A 58 -7.41 20.97 3.63
CA GLY A 58 -7.40 20.82 2.16
C GLY A 58 -6.14 20.19 1.56
N GLY A 59 -5.12 19.93 2.39
CA GLY A 59 -3.83 19.40 1.95
C GLY A 59 -2.96 20.44 1.24
N LEU A 60 -1.88 19.98 0.59
CA LEU A 60 -0.92 20.88 -0.08
C LEU A 60 -1.48 21.48 -1.38
N PRO A 61 -1.26 22.79 -1.63
CA PRO A 61 -1.54 23.38 -2.93
C PRO A 61 -0.49 22.98 -3.97
N THR A 62 -0.86 23.00 -5.25
CA THR A 62 -0.01 22.51 -6.35
C THR A 62 1.22 23.37 -6.61
N ASN A 63 1.20 24.63 -6.18
CA ASN A 63 2.24 25.63 -6.42
C ASN A 63 3.13 25.91 -5.18
N ILE A 64 3.09 25.03 -4.16
CA ILE A 64 3.83 25.23 -2.90
C ILE A 64 5.36 25.14 -3.06
N GLY A 65 5.82 24.50 -4.13
CA GLY A 65 7.23 24.31 -4.42
C GLY A 65 7.47 24.10 -5.91
N SER A 66 8.72 23.86 -6.29
CA SER A 66 9.13 23.65 -7.68
C SER A 66 9.40 22.17 -8.00
N VAL A 67 9.35 21.82 -9.29
CA VAL A 67 9.76 20.51 -9.79
C VAL A 67 10.89 20.72 -10.78
N ASP A 68 12.01 20.02 -10.61
CA ASP A 68 13.14 20.16 -11.51
C ASP A 68 12.94 19.42 -12.84
N GLU A 69 13.88 19.59 -13.77
CA GLU A 69 13.83 18.97 -15.11
C GLU A 69 13.86 17.44 -15.05
N ARG A 70 14.45 16.86 -13.99
CA ARG A 70 14.50 15.41 -13.72
C ARG A 70 13.27 14.91 -12.95
N GLY A 71 12.31 15.79 -12.65
CA GLY A 71 11.06 15.48 -11.96
C GLY A 71 11.16 15.36 -10.44
N PHE A 72 12.28 15.79 -9.83
CA PHE A 72 12.40 15.86 -8.37
C PHE A 72 11.66 17.08 -7.84
N ARG A 73 10.93 16.87 -6.74
CA ARG A 73 10.17 17.91 -6.05
C ARG A 73 11.04 18.56 -5.00
N GLN A 74 10.96 19.87 -4.90
CA GLN A 74 11.57 20.61 -3.81
C GLN A 74 11.05 20.08 -2.46
N ASN A 75 11.96 19.80 -1.53
CA ASN A 75 11.58 19.56 -0.14
C ASN A 75 11.09 20.88 0.48
N ILE A 76 9.77 21.00 0.65
CA ILE A 76 9.11 22.17 1.24
C ILE A 76 9.29 22.26 2.77
N PHE A 77 9.74 21.18 3.41
CA PHE A 77 9.99 21.10 4.86
C PHE A 77 11.49 21.10 5.20
N LYS A 78 12.36 21.46 4.25
CA LYS A 78 13.83 21.35 4.39
C LYS A 78 14.41 22.12 5.59
N ASP A 79 13.75 23.20 6.01
CA ASP A 79 14.22 24.10 7.07
C ASP A 79 13.60 23.75 8.43
N GLU A 80 12.69 22.77 8.49
CA GLU A 80 12.13 22.29 9.74
C GLU A 80 13.15 21.48 10.54
N LYS A 81 13.05 21.57 11.86
CA LYS A 81 13.86 20.77 12.79
C LYS A 81 12.98 19.73 13.47
N PRO A 82 13.54 18.57 13.86
CA PRO A 82 12.81 17.61 14.67
C PRO A 82 12.31 18.26 15.97
N LEU A 83 11.05 17.97 16.33
CA LEU A 83 10.49 18.28 17.65
C LEU A 83 11.17 17.45 18.74
N LEU A 84 11.49 16.20 18.41
CA LEU A 84 12.25 15.28 19.26
C LEU A 84 12.92 14.21 18.40
N THR A 85 13.88 13.51 19.01
CA THR A 85 14.49 12.32 18.42
C THR A 85 14.27 11.15 19.36
N ILE A 86 13.70 10.06 18.84
CA ILE A 86 13.52 8.80 19.55
C ILE A 86 14.72 7.90 19.23
N ASP A 87 15.33 7.33 20.25
CA ASP A 87 16.42 6.36 20.16
C ASP A 87 16.26 5.24 21.21
N ALA A 88 17.24 4.35 21.29
CA ALA A 88 17.19 3.22 22.23
C ALA A 88 17.12 3.62 23.71
N SER A 89 17.55 4.84 24.08
CA SER A 89 17.53 5.32 25.46
C SER A 89 16.16 5.82 25.91
N ASN A 90 15.30 6.25 24.97
CA ASN A 90 14.03 6.91 25.29
C ASN A 90 12.79 6.31 24.62
N TYR A 91 12.91 5.37 23.66
CA TYR A 91 11.73 4.80 22.97
C TYR A 91 10.69 4.19 23.92
N GLY A 92 11.14 3.75 25.11
CA GLY A 92 10.26 3.27 26.17
C GLY A 92 9.17 4.26 26.58
N GLN A 93 9.43 5.56 26.46
CA GLN A 93 8.48 6.64 26.78
C GLN A 93 7.40 6.81 25.70
N TYR A 94 7.63 6.26 24.50
CA TYR A 94 6.77 6.44 23.32
C TYR A 94 6.15 5.14 22.81
N LYS A 95 6.22 4.04 23.58
CA LYS A 95 5.77 2.70 23.16
C LYS A 95 4.34 2.69 22.61
N ASP A 96 3.44 3.47 23.18
CA ASP A 96 2.04 3.52 22.75
C ASP A 96 1.84 4.18 21.38
N LYS A 97 2.87 4.90 20.88
CA LYS A 97 2.91 5.56 19.56
C LYS A 97 3.78 4.82 18.55
N LEU A 98 4.30 3.63 18.90
CA LEU A 98 5.21 2.83 18.08
C LEU A 98 4.61 1.45 17.78
N SER A 99 4.90 0.91 16.60
CA SER A 99 4.60 -0.49 16.27
C SER A 99 5.55 -1.43 17.03
N VAL A 100 5.23 -2.73 17.08
CA VAL A 100 6.15 -3.73 17.64
C VAL A 100 7.43 -3.77 16.82
N GLY A 101 7.32 -3.67 15.50
CA GLY A 101 8.48 -3.64 14.61
C GLY A 101 9.38 -2.43 14.83
N GLN A 102 8.82 -1.24 15.02
CA GLN A 102 9.61 -0.04 15.34
C GLN A 102 10.36 -0.19 16.67
N GLN A 103 9.71 -0.74 17.70
CA GLN A 103 10.37 -1.04 18.99
C GLN A 103 11.51 -2.06 18.82
N ALA A 104 11.31 -3.05 17.94
CA ALA A 104 12.32 -4.05 17.64
C ALA A 104 13.54 -3.45 16.92
N MET A 105 13.35 -2.42 16.07
CA MET A 105 14.45 -1.68 15.44
C MET A 105 15.35 -1.00 16.47
N PHE A 106 14.78 -0.31 17.47
CA PHE A 106 15.57 0.29 18.56
C PHE A 106 16.33 -0.75 19.38
N THR A 107 15.73 -1.92 19.59
CA THR A 107 16.37 -3.02 20.33
C THR A 107 17.52 -3.63 19.54
N ARG A 108 17.35 -3.83 18.22
CA ARG A 108 18.35 -4.46 17.36
C ARG A 108 19.50 -3.51 17.00
N TYR A 109 19.20 -2.24 16.77
CA TYR A 109 20.14 -1.22 16.28
C TYR A 109 20.28 -0.03 17.23
N PRO A 110 20.61 -0.24 18.52
CA PRO A 110 20.50 0.79 19.55
C PRO A 110 21.46 1.97 19.37
N LYS A 111 22.50 1.81 18.54
CA LYS A 111 23.52 2.83 18.28
C LYS A 111 23.26 3.64 17.01
N THR A 112 22.51 3.08 16.05
CA THR A 112 22.42 3.62 14.69
C THR A 112 21.00 3.99 14.30
N PHE A 113 19.98 3.29 14.80
CA PHE A 113 18.60 3.59 14.49
C PHE A 113 18.07 4.71 15.37
N LYS A 114 17.43 5.68 14.73
CA LYS A 114 16.79 6.84 15.35
C LYS A 114 15.50 7.13 14.58
N MET A 115 14.53 7.77 15.25
CA MET A 115 13.38 8.36 14.58
C MET A 115 13.39 9.86 14.87
N HIS A 116 13.63 10.66 13.84
CA HIS A 116 13.47 12.11 13.92
C HIS A 116 12.00 12.45 13.70
N VAL A 117 11.35 12.94 14.75
CA VAL A 117 9.93 13.26 14.76
C VAL A 117 9.76 14.75 14.51
N TYR A 118 8.99 15.09 13.48
CA TYR A 118 8.73 16.45 13.05
C TYR A 118 7.26 16.85 13.31
N PRO A 119 6.91 18.16 13.17
CA PRO A 119 5.52 18.58 13.21
C PRO A 119 4.68 17.84 12.16
N THR A 120 3.47 17.46 12.54
CA THR A 120 2.55 16.77 11.64
C THR A 120 1.96 17.74 10.62
N HIS A 121 2.07 17.39 9.35
CA HIS A 121 1.38 18.08 8.26
C HIS A 121 0.50 17.10 7.50
N ARG A 122 -0.82 17.32 7.53
CA ARG A 122 -1.81 16.51 6.79
C ARG A 122 -1.85 16.94 5.33
N THR A 123 -0.82 16.56 4.59
CA THR A 123 -0.51 17.08 3.25
C THR A 123 -1.35 16.49 2.12
N LEU A 124 -2.09 15.41 2.36
CA LEU A 124 -2.88 14.74 1.34
C LEU A 124 -3.84 15.72 0.65
N ALA A 125 -3.65 15.87 -0.66
CA ALA A 125 -4.54 16.58 -1.55
C ALA A 125 -4.72 15.76 -2.83
N LEU A 126 -5.97 15.56 -3.24
CA LEU A 126 -6.38 14.91 -4.48
C LEU A 126 -7.27 15.87 -5.30
N THR A 127 -7.63 15.45 -6.51
CA THR A 127 -8.51 16.22 -7.40
C THR A 127 -9.98 16.09 -7.00
N ASP A 128 -10.79 17.10 -7.35
CA ASP A 128 -12.20 17.13 -6.95
C ASP A 128 -13.03 16.00 -7.57
N ASP A 129 -12.65 15.51 -8.76
CA ASP A 129 -13.31 14.36 -9.39
C ASP A 129 -13.06 13.06 -8.60
N VAL A 130 -11.87 12.88 -8.03
CA VAL A 130 -11.55 11.74 -7.15
C VAL A 130 -12.35 11.81 -5.85
N TYR A 131 -12.52 13.00 -5.28
CA TYR A 131 -13.37 13.18 -4.10
C TYR A 131 -14.86 12.91 -4.40
N ALA A 132 -15.35 13.34 -5.56
CA ALA A 132 -16.71 13.07 -5.99
C ALA A 132 -16.97 11.57 -6.22
N ASP A 133 -16.06 10.87 -6.90
CA ASP A 133 -16.13 9.42 -7.12
C ASP A 133 -16.07 8.66 -5.79
N THR A 134 -15.19 9.08 -4.87
CA THR A 134 -15.10 8.52 -3.51
C THR A 134 -16.42 8.68 -2.74
N LYS A 135 -17.05 9.86 -2.79
CA LYS A 135 -18.36 10.07 -2.15
C LYS A 135 -19.45 9.18 -2.76
N LYS A 136 -19.42 8.95 -4.07
CA LYS A 136 -20.36 8.05 -4.75
C LYS A 136 -20.15 6.60 -4.32
N ASN A 137 -18.91 6.14 -4.27
CA ASN A 137 -18.56 4.78 -3.85
C ASN A 137 -19.08 4.45 -2.45
N ALA A 138 -19.13 5.43 -1.53
CA ALA A 138 -19.67 5.24 -0.18
C ALA A 138 -21.08 4.60 -0.19
N THR A 139 -21.92 4.94 -1.16
CA THR A 139 -23.31 4.45 -1.24
C THR A 139 -23.53 3.39 -2.32
N THR A 140 -22.53 3.11 -3.17
CA THR A 140 -22.69 2.16 -4.29
C THR A 140 -21.79 0.94 -4.20
N THR A 141 -20.56 1.07 -3.72
CA THR A 141 -19.59 -0.02 -3.70
C THR A 141 -19.99 -1.04 -2.65
N GLN A 142 -19.86 -2.32 -3.01
CA GLN A 142 -20.15 -3.45 -2.12
C GLN A 142 -19.02 -4.46 -2.23
N LEU A 143 -18.78 -5.18 -1.13
CA LEU A 143 -18.03 -6.42 -1.22
C LEU A 143 -18.84 -7.47 -2.01
N THR A 144 -18.16 -8.36 -2.71
CA THR A 144 -18.77 -9.56 -3.27
C THR A 144 -19.26 -10.49 -2.15
N SER A 145 -20.12 -11.45 -2.46
CA SER A 145 -20.75 -12.33 -1.45
C SER A 145 -19.76 -13.16 -0.63
N ASP A 146 -18.57 -13.44 -1.18
CA ASP A 146 -17.47 -14.10 -0.49
C ASP A 146 -16.60 -13.13 0.34
N GLY A 147 -16.78 -11.82 0.19
CA GLY A 147 -16.05 -10.78 0.91
C GLY A 147 -14.69 -10.43 0.33
N PHE A 148 -14.24 -11.07 -0.75
CA PHE A 148 -12.86 -10.95 -1.25
C PHE A 148 -12.70 -10.12 -2.51
N GLY A 149 -13.80 -9.72 -3.13
CA GLY A 149 -13.85 -8.79 -4.26
C GLY A 149 -14.71 -7.57 -3.95
N ILE A 150 -14.69 -6.60 -4.86
CA ILE A 150 -15.60 -5.46 -4.86
C ILE A 150 -16.44 -5.41 -6.14
N GLN A 151 -17.64 -4.86 -6.03
CA GLN A 151 -18.57 -4.64 -7.12
C GLN A 151 -19.17 -3.23 -7.03
N ASN A 152 -19.68 -2.73 -8.16
CA ASN A 152 -20.27 -1.38 -8.27
C ASN A 152 -19.32 -0.23 -7.86
N TYR A 153 -18.01 -0.49 -7.94
CA TYR A 153 -16.95 0.45 -7.67
C TYR A 153 -16.56 1.26 -8.92
N PHE A 154 -16.17 2.52 -8.74
CA PHE A 154 -15.55 3.30 -9.79
C PHE A 154 -14.59 4.36 -9.23
N ARG A 155 -13.28 4.24 -9.52
CA ARG A 155 -12.19 5.17 -9.14
C ARG A 155 -12.24 5.62 -7.67
N GLY A 156 -11.30 6.44 -7.21
CA GLY A 156 -11.33 6.90 -5.80
C GLY A 156 -11.21 5.76 -4.78
N VAL A 157 -11.60 6.03 -3.53
CA VAL A 157 -11.59 5.01 -2.46
C VAL A 157 -12.87 4.19 -2.50
N ALA A 158 -12.75 2.87 -2.34
CA ALA A 158 -13.88 1.94 -2.40
C ALA A 158 -14.88 2.13 -1.24
N PHE A 159 -14.38 2.22 0.00
CA PHE A 159 -15.19 2.26 1.21
C PHE A 159 -14.70 3.38 2.15
N PRO A 160 -14.92 4.66 1.84
CA PRO A 160 -14.42 5.77 2.67
C PRO A 160 -14.96 5.77 4.11
N ILE A 161 -16.00 4.98 4.40
CA ILE A 161 -16.51 4.75 5.76
C ILE A 161 -16.54 3.22 5.97
N PRO A 162 -15.38 2.58 6.21
CA PRO A 162 -15.28 1.13 6.22
C PRO A 162 -15.96 0.55 7.47
N GLN A 163 -16.75 -0.50 7.29
CA GLN A 163 -17.49 -1.20 8.35
C GLN A 163 -16.80 -2.46 8.85
N ASN A 164 -15.85 -3.01 8.08
CA ASN A 164 -15.14 -4.24 8.41
C ASN A 164 -13.72 -4.25 7.82
N GLY A 165 -12.93 -5.26 8.21
CA GLY A 165 -11.52 -5.35 7.81
C GLY A 165 -11.30 -5.56 6.31
N ASN A 166 -12.22 -6.24 5.61
CA ASN A 166 -12.13 -6.41 4.15
C ASN A 166 -12.32 -5.08 3.43
N GLU A 167 -13.28 -4.25 3.86
CA GLU A 167 -13.48 -2.91 3.31
C GLU A 167 -12.24 -2.02 3.55
N LEU A 168 -11.66 -2.10 4.74
CA LEU A 168 -10.48 -1.30 5.09
C LEU A 168 -9.25 -1.67 4.24
N ILE A 169 -8.96 -2.95 4.00
CA ILE A 169 -7.85 -3.32 3.11
C ILE A 169 -8.13 -2.96 1.65
N TRP A 170 -9.39 -3.02 1.22
CA TRP A 170 -9.78 -2.57 -0.12
C TRP A 170 -9.55 -1.07 -0.33
N ASN A 171 -9.66 -0.24 0.72
CA ASN A 171 -9.27 1.17 0.62
C ASN A 171 -7.79 1.33 0.28
N HIS A 172 -6.91 0.51 0.85
CA HIS A 172 -5.50 0.52 0.47
C HIS A 172 -5.29 0.10 -0.99
N LEU A 173 -5.95 -0.97 -1.42
CA LEU A 173 -5.84 -1.50 -2.79
C LEU A 173 -6.42 -0.55 -3.84
N THR A 174 -7.41 0.27 -3.47
CA THR A 174 -8.07 1.26 -4.35
C THR A 174 -7.60 2.69 -4.12
N ARG A 175 -6.63 2.92 -3.22
CA ARG A 175 -6.17 4.27 -2.89
C ARG A 175 -5.79 5.04 -4.17
N PRO A 176 -6.18 6.31 -4.31
CA PRO A 176 -5.92 7.05 -5.54
C PRO A 176 -4.43 7.30 -5.76
N ILE A 177 -3.90 6.76 -6.86
CA ILE A 177 -2.47 6.91 -7.25
C ILE A 177 -2.30 7.57 -8.63
N GLY A 178 -3.31 8.32 -9.08
CA GLY A 178 -3.38 8.87 -10.45
C GLY A 178 -3.77 7.81 -11.49
N SER A 179 -3.53 8.09 -12.78
CA SER A 179 -3.82 7.09 -13.83
C SER A 179 -2.78 5.96 -13.89
N GLY A 180 -1.62 6.17 -13.26
CA GLY A 180 -0.48 5.28 -13.34
C GLY A 180 0.84 6.04 -13.43
N TYR A 181 1.91 5.30 -13.67
CA TYR A 181 3.25 5.85 -13.81
C TYR A 181 4.14 4.97 -14.68
N ARG A 182 5.17 5.59 -15.26
CA ARG A 182 6.32 4.94 -15.89
C ARG A 182 7.59 5.52 -15.29
N ARG A 183 8.34 4.72 -14.53
CA ARG A 183 9.52 5.20 -13.81
C ARG A 183 10.63 4.18 -13.76
N THR A 184 11.87 4.64 -13.84
CA THR A 184 13.03 3.81 -13.50
C THR A 184 13.32 3.97 -12.02
N THR A 185 13.45 2.85 -11.31
CA THR A 185 13.74 2.82 -9.87
C THR A 185 14.82 1.79 -9.59
N ILE A 186 15.46 1.94 -8.44
CA ILE A 186 16.45 1.04 -7.91
C ILE A 186 15.83 0.24 -6.75
N THR A 187 16.18 -1.04 -6.71
CA THR A 187 16.03 -1.88 -5.52
C THR A 187 17.40 -2.28 -5.00
N ALA A 188 17.51 -2.42 -3.69
CA ALA A 188 18.71 -2.91 -3.03
C ALA A 188 18.33 -3.90 -1.92
N VAL A 189 19.18 -4.91 -1.75
CA VAL A 189 19.15 -5.83 -0.61
C VAL A 189 20.51 -5.78 0.06
N PRO A 190 20.72 -4.92 1.06
CA PRO A 190 21.98 -4.85 1.76
C PRO A 190 22.23 -6.12 2.55
N GLU A 191 23.47 -6.58 2.48
CA GLU A 191 23.99 -7.55 3.44
C GLU A 191 24.07 -6.92 4.84
N ALA A 192 24.27 -7.75 5.86
CA ALA A 192 24.33 -7.27 7.24
C ALA A 192 25.46 -6.25 7.49
N ASP A 193 26.51 -6.26 6.66
CA ASP A 193 27.61 -5.28 6.68
C ASP A 193 27.33 -4.02 5.84
N GLY A 194 26.15 -3.92 5.23
CA GLY A 194 25.70 -2.79 4.42
C GLY A 194 26.11 -2.85 2.94
N LYS A 195 26.89 -3.84 2.49
CA LYS A 195 27.19 -3.97 1.05
C LYS A 195 25.93 -4.35 0.27
N PHE A 196 25.70 -3.72 -0.88
CA PHE A 196 24.55 -4.03 -1.72
C PHE A 196 24.90 -3.95 -3.21
N THR A 197 24.02 -4.52 -4.04
CA THR A 197 23.99 -4.29 -5.49
C THR A 197 22.72 -3.54 -5.83
N ALA A 198 22.86 -2.41 -6.53
CA ALA A 198 21.74 -1.65 -7.06
C ALA A 198 21.15 -2.35 -8.30
N ASN A 199 19.88 -2.75 -8.23
CA ASN A 199 19.16 -3.34 -9.35
C ASN A 199 18.21 -2.30 -9.96
N ALA A 200 18.50 -1.86 -11.18
CA ALA A 200 17.65 -0.90 -11.89
C ALA A 200 16.51 -1.60 -12.61
N MET A 201 15.30 -1.07 -12.48
CA MET A 201 14.09 -1.62 -13.08
C MET A 201 13.22 -0.49 -13.64
N LEU A 202 12.69 -0.68 -14.84
CA LEU A 202 11.61 0.13 -15.37
C LEU A 202 10.28 -0.44 -14.91
N GLN A 203 9.52 0.35 -14.16
CA GLN A 203 8.18 0.04 -13.68
C GLN A 203 7.16 0.82 -14.50
N GLU A 204 6.12 0.14 -14.97
CA GLU A 204 4.96 0.71 -15.63
C GLU A 204 3.72 0.22 -14.90
N LEU A 205 2.97 1.12 -14.26
CA LEU A 205 1.68 0.84 -13.64
C LEU A 205 0.61 1.62 -14.39
N GLN A 206 -0.52 0.98 -14.64
CA GLN A 206 -1.67 1.61 -15.29
C GLN A 206 -2.96 1.16 -14.63
N ILE A 207 -3.79 2.11 -14.20
CA ILE A 207 -5.14 1.84 -13.72
C ILE A 207 -6.04 1.61 -14.94
N ALA A 208 -6.82 0.52 -14.92
CA ALA A 208 -7.56 0.05 -16.09
C ALA A 208 -8.55 1.09 -16.62
N SER A 209 -9.26 1.78 -15.72
CA SER A 209 -10.25 2.81 -16.08
C SER A 209 -9.67 4.06 -16.77
N TYR A 210 -8.34 4.16 -16.87
CA TYR A 210 -7.65 5.26 -17.55
C TYR A 210 -6.96 4.81 -18.85
N LEU A 211 -7.14 3.56 -19.28
CA LEU A 211 -6.65 3.12 -20.59
C LEU A 211 -7.33 3.93 -21.71
N THR A 212 -6.58 4.22 -22.78
CA THR A 212 -7.11 4.93 -23.95
C THR A 212 -8.15 4.13 -24.72
N ASP A 213 -8.12 2.80 -24.58
CA ASP A 213 -8.99 1.81 -25.21
C ASP A 213 -9.86 1.08 -24.17
N TYR A 214 -10.17 1.73 -23.03
CA TYR A 214 -10.99 1.14 -21.99
C TYR A 214 -12.44 0.94 -22.43
N ASP A 215 -12.85 -0.33 -22.59
CA ASP A 215 -14.26 -0.72 -22.66
C ASP A 215 -14.76 -1.16 -21.28
N LYS A 216 -15.74 -0.44 -20.73
CA LYS A 216 -16.29 -0.70 -19.39
C LYS A 216 -17.06 -2.03 -19.31
N LEU A 217 -17.70 -2.47 -20.40
CA LEU A 217 -18.47 -3.72 -20.41
C LEU A 217 -17.55 -4.92 -20.48
N GLU A 218 -16.52 -4.86 -21.33
CA GLU A 218 -15.54 -5.95 -21.48
C GLU A 218 -14.59 -6.03 -20.28
N ASN A 219 -14.20 -4.88 -19.69
CA ASN A 219 -13.15 -4.82 -18.67
C ASN A 219 -13.69 -4.57 -17.25
N LYS A 220 -14.97 -4.84 -16.99
CA LYS A 220 -15.64 -4.47 -15.72
C LYS A 220 -14.98 -4.99 -14.43
N ASN A 221 -14.22 -6.09 -14.51
CA ASN A 221 -13.53 -6.69 -13.38
C ASN A 221 -12.04 -6.36 -13.33
N LEU A 222 -11.51 -5.63 -14.32
CA LEU A 222 -10.09 -5.34 -14.43
C LEU A 222 -9.75 -4.09 -13.60
N ALA A 223 -8.84 -4.25 -12.63
CA ALA A 223 -8.41 -3.18 -11.76
C ALA A 223 -7.24 -2.39 -12.35
N GLY A 224 -6.25 -3.10 -12.89
CA GLY A 224 -5.06 -2.46 -13.44
C GLY A 224 -4.00 -3.43 -13.91
N PHE A 225 -2.87 -2.85 -14.31
CA PHE A 225 -1.75 -3.53 -14.91
C PHE A 225 -0.46 -3.08 -14.27
N TYR A 226 0.47 -4.02 -14.14
CA TYR A 226 1.83 -3.71 -13.75
C TYR A 226 2.81 -4.46 -14.64
N LYS A 227 3.75 -3.73 -15.24
CA LYS A 227 4.85 -4.30 -16.02
C LYS A 227 6.16 -3.84 -15.42
N LEU A 228 7.08 -4.79 -15.25
CA LEU A 228 8.41 -4.54 -14.75
C LEU A 228 9.44 -5.12 -15.72
N ARG A 229 10.41 -4.29 -16.13
CA ARG A 229 11.59 -4.71 -16.90
C ARG A 229 12.85 -4.47 -16.08
N ASN A 230 13.65 -5.52 -15.90
CA ASN A 230 14.97 -5.40 -15.28
C ASN A 230 15.95 -4.77 -16.28
N LEU A 231 16.67 -3.74 -15.86
CA LEU A 231 17.64 -2.99 -16.64
C LEU A 231 19.08 -3.33 -16.25
N SER A 232 19.32 -3.58 -14.95
CA SER A 232 20.59 -4.02 -14.39
C SER A 232 20.38 -4.84 -13.12
N PRO A 233 21.36 -5.68 -12.70
CA PRO A 233 22.60 -6.04 -13.38
C PRO A 233 22.40 -6.89 -14.64
N ALA A 234 23.46 -7.10 -15.42
CA ALA A 234 23.41 -7.79 -16.72
C ALA A 234 22.74 -9.17 -16.67
N ILE A 235 22.88 -9.90 -15.57
CA ILE A 235 22.28 -11.23 -15.37
C ILE A 235 20.74 -11.22 -15.37
N TYR A 236 20.12 -10.09 -15.02
CA TYR A 236 18.66 -9.92 -15.02
C TYR A 236 18.18 -9.02 -16.17
N ALA A 237 19.07 -8.25 -16.78
CA ALA A 237 18.74 -7.28 -17.81
C ALA A 237 17.91 -7.90 -18.95
N GLY A 238 16.79 -7.24 -19.27
CA GLY A 238 15.85 -7.70 -20.30
C GLY A 238 14.79 -8.68 -19.81
N ASN A 239 14.87 -9.22 -18.59
CA ASN A 239 13.76 -9.97 -18.00
C ASN A 239 12.59 -9.03 -17.74
N VAL A 240 11.40 -9.42 -18.21
CA VAL A 240 10.18 -8.63 -18.08
C VAL A 240 9.08 -9.49 -17.47
N PHE A 241 8.25 -8.93 -16.60
CA PHE A 241 6.96 -9.54 -16.29
C PHE A 241 5.83 -8.53 -16.41
N VAL A 242 4.61 -9.05 -16.59
CA VAL A 242 3.39 -8.27 -16.56
C VAL A 242 2.33 -8.98 -15.71
N THR A 243 1.59 -8.23 -14.91
CA THR A 243 0.41 -8.68 -14.17
C THR A 243 -0.82 -7.91 -14.61
N HIS A 244 -1.94 -8.62 -14.67
CA HIS A 244 -3.29 -8.08 -14.82
C HIS A 244 -4.04 -8.39 -13.52
N ASP A 245 -4.49 -7.34 -12.85
CA ASP A 245 -5.15 -7.39 -11.54
C ASP A 245 -6.64 -7.15 -11.68
N SER A 246 -7.45 -7.78 -10.82
CA SER A 246 -8.90 -7.73 -10.87
C SER A 246 -9.53 -7.21 -9.58
N PHE A 247 -10.74 -6.68 -9.67
CA PHE A 247 -11.56 -6.26 -8.53
C PHE A 247 -12.18 -7.45 -7.79
N ASN A 248 -12.25 -8.63 -8.41
CA ASN A 248 -12.56 -9.89 -7.76
C ASN A 248 -11.46 -10.92 -8.06
N PRO A 249 -10.39 -10.96 -7.25
CA PRO A 249 -9.26 -11.85 -7.48
C PRO A 249 -9.53 -13.31 -7.13
N VAL A 250 -10.68 -13.63 -6.52
CA VAL A 250 -11.10 -15.02 -6.26
C VAL A 250 -11.82 -15.60 -7.47
N ALA A 251 -12.73 -14.83 -8.07
CA ALA A 251 -13.42 -15.24 -9.30
C ALA A 251 -12.51 -15.17 -10.53
N GLU A 252 -11.64 -14.16 -10.60
CA GLU A 252 -10.69 -13.97 -11.68
C GLU A 252 -9.29 -13.69 -11.11
N PRO A 253 -8.51 -14.74 -10.83
CA PRO A 253 -7.17 -14.58 -10.26
C PRO A 253 -6.24 -13.73 -11.10
N ARG A 254 -5.29 -13.06 -10.44
CA ARG A 254 -4.20 -12.31 -11.09
C ARG A 254 -3.60 -13.13 -12.23
N SER A 255 -3.64 -12.56 -13.43
CA SER A 255 -2.96 -13.12 -14.58
C SER A 255 -1.55 -12.58 -14.65
N ALA A 256 -0.55 -13.46 -14.67
CA ALA A 256 0.85 -13.07 -14.71
C ALA A 256 1.62 -13.83 -15.80
N TRP A 257 2.53 -13.13 -16.47
CA TRP A 257 3.44 -13.69 -17.47
C TRP A 257 4.84 -13.11 -17.28
N SER A 258 5.85 -13.93 -17.54
CA SER A 258 7.25 -13.53 -17.49
C SER A 258 7.96 -13.88 -18.79
N TYR A 259 8.77 -12.96 -19.30
CA TYR A 259 9.77 -13.17 -20.33
C TYR A 259 11.15 -13.29 -19.70
N ASN A 260 11.83 -14.40 -19.98
CA ASN A 260 13.23 -14.58 -19.60
C ASN A 260 14.11 -14.28 -20.82
N ALA A 261 15.00 -13.28 -20.71
CA ALA A 261 15.84 -12.84 -21.82
C ALA A 261 16.87 -13.89 -22.24
N GLY A 262 17.43 -14.65 -21.29
CA GLY A 262 18.38 -15.74 -21.58
C GLY A 262 17.75 -16.88 -22.38
N GLN A 263 16.49 -17.23 -22.11
CA GLN A 263 15.76 -18.28 -22.82
C GLN A 263 14.91 -17.77 -24.00
N ARG A 264 14.72 -16.45 -24.12
CA ARG A 264 13.86 -15.76 -25.10
C ARG A 264 12.43 -16.32 -25.16
N ARG A 265 11.87 -16.71 -24.02
CA ARG A 265 10.55 -17.34 -23.90
C ARG A 265 9.66 -16.56 -22.94
N VAL A 266 8.38 -16.40 -23.34
CA VAL A 266 7.29 -15.95 -22.47
C VAL A 266 6.63 -17.18 -21.86
N ARG A 267 6.34 -17.14 -20.56
CA ARG A 267 5.61 -18.19 -19.82
C ARG A 267 4.60 -17.56 -18.88
N ARG A 268 3.53 -18.29 -18.55
CA ARG A 268 2.67 -17.96 -17.40
C ARG A 268 3.51 -18.00 -16.12
N ALA A 269 3.27 -17.05 -15.22
CA ALA A 269 4.02 -16.87 -13.99
C ALA A 269 3.10 -16.75 -12.76
N PRO A 270 2.27 -17.78 -12.46
CA PRO A 270 1.28 -17.73 -11.38
C PRO A 270 1.91 -17.52 -9.98
N GLN A 271 3.21 -17.76 -9.83
CA GLN A 271 3.95 -17.50 -8.61
C GLN A 271 4.15 -15.99 -8.30
N ILE A 272 3.83 -15.07 -9.23
CA ILE A 272 3.84 -13.62 -8.96
C ILE A 272 2.56 -13.24 -8.21
N ALA A 273 2.36 -13.87 -7.06
CA ALA A 273 1.21 -13.69 -6.19
C ALA A 273 1.58 -14.19 -4.78
N TYR A 274 0.91 -13.63 -3.77
CA TYR A 274 1.05 -14.05 -2.37
C TYR A 274 2.52 -14.09 -1.88
N ASP A 275 2.93 -15.18 -1.22
CA ASP A 275 4.26 -15.45 -0.69
C ASP A 275 5.29 -15.88 -1.74
N GLY A 276 4.98 -15.74 -3.02
CA GLY A 276 5.95 -15.96 -4.10
C GLY A 276 7.18 -15.04 -3.93
N PRO A 277 8.41 -15.54 -4.14
CA PRO A 277 9.61 -14.74 -3.94
C PRO A 277 9.71 -13.62 -4.99
N SER A 278 10.07 -12.42 -4.54
CA SER A 278 10.44 -11.32 -5.44
C SER A 278 11.76 -11.64 -6.17
N SER A 279 11.84 -11.40 -7.48
CA SER A 279 12.99 -11.76 -8.32
C SER A 279 14.29 -11.04 -7.94
N THR A 280 14.19 -9.83 -7.39
CA THR A 280 15.34 -9.02 -6.93
C THR A 280 15.33 -8.81 -5.41
N GLY A 281 14.39 -9.43 -4.69
CA GLY A 281 14.17 -9.19 -3.26
C GLY A 281 15.05 -10.00 -2.31
N GLY A 282 15.91 -10.90 -2.80
CA GLY A 282 16.86 -11.64 -1.95
C GLY A 282 16.22 -12.44 -0.80
N ALA A 283 14.99 -12.93 -1.01
CA ALA A 283 14.11 -13.55 -0.01
C ALA A 283 13.70 -12.66 1.19
N GLN A 284 13.95 -11.35 1.12
CA GLN A 284 13.54 -10.36 2.13
C GLN A 284 12.17 -9.72 1.82
N HIS A 285 11.55 -10.09 0.69
CA HIS A 285 10.31 -9.47 0.20
C HIS A 285 9.51 -10.45 -0.67
N THR A 286 8.21 -10.57 -0.44
CA THR A 286 7.29 -11.42 -1.23
C THR A 286 6.57 -10.61 -2.31
N ALA A 287 6.02 -11.30 -3.32
CA ALA A 287 5.29 -10.66 -4.41
C ALA A 287 4.14 -9.77 -3.91
N ASP A 288 3.41 -10.22 -2.88
CA ASP A 288 2.32 -9.45 -2.27
C ASP A 288 2.77 -8.41 -1.24
N ASN A 289 4.07 -8.30 -0.93
CA ASN A 289 4.61 -7.20 -0.13
C ASN A 289 4.84 -5.93 -0.94
N PHE A 290 4.85 -5.97 -2.28
CA PHE A 290 5.01 -4.77 -3.10
C PHE A 290 3.88 -3.78 -2.82
N THR A 291 4.24 -2.51 -2.66
CA THR A 291 3.35 -1.44 -2.18
C THR A 291 2.71 -1.75 -0.84
N MET A 292 3.46 -2.40 0.06
CA MET A 292 3.06 -2.84 1.41
C MET A 292 2.02 -3.98 1.47
N PHE A 293 1.02 -3.98 0.58
CA PHE A 293 0.15 -5.12 0.29
C PHE A 293 -0.50 -4.96 -1.10
N ASN A 294 -0.45 -6.00 -1.94
CA ASN A 294 -1.16 -6.02 -3.23
C ASN A 294 -1.87 -7.35 -3.55
N GLY A 295 -1.95 -8.24 -2.56
CA GLY A 295 -2.46 -9.60 -2.74
C GLY A 295 -3.98 -9.68 -2.76
N ALA A 296 -4.50 -10.82 -3.19
CA ALA A 296 -5.89 -11.17 -2.95
C ALA A 296 -6.16 -11.28 -1.44
N THR A 297 -7.36 -10.90 -1.00
CA THR A 297 -7.72 -10.84 0.42
C THR A 297 -8.18 -12.19 0.98
N ASP A 298 -8.25 -13.24 0.17
CA ASP A 298 -8.88 -14.54 0.46
C ASP A 298 -8.10 -15.45 1.42
N ARG A 299 -6.83 -15.14 1.68
CA ARG A 299 -5.96 -15.91 2.58
C ARG A 299 -6.11 -15.53 4.06
N TYR A 300 -6.63 -14.36 4.37
CA TYR A 300 -6.65 -13.83 5.74
C TYR A 300 -8.07 -13.55 6.22
N ASP A 301 -8.30 -13.72 7.52
CA ASP A 301 -9.41 -13.10 8.23
C ASP A 301 -8.97 -11.71 8.68
N TRP A 302 -9.81 -10.70 8.43
CA TRP A 302 -9.47 -9.29 8.59
C TRP A 302 -10.26 -8.66 9.73
N LYS A 303 -9.55 -8.07 10.69
CA LYS A 303 -10.14 -7.44 11.87
C LYS A 303 -9.64 -6.01 12.05
N ILE A 304 -10.57 -5.06 12.07
CA ILE A 304 -10.28 -3.70 12.53
C ILE A 304 -10.05 -3.76 14.04
N VAL A 305 -8.84 -3.44 14.49
CA VAL A 305 -8.51 -3.32 15.92
C VAL A 305 -8.97 -1.97 16.45
N GLY A 306 -8.84 -0.92 15.64
CA GLY A 306 -9.27 0.43 15.97
C GLY A 306 -8.39 1.49 15.31
N LYS A 307 -8.46 2.72 15.81
CA LYS A 307 -7.54 3.80 15.43
C LYS A 307 -6.52 4.06 16.55
N ARG A 308 -5.32 4.49 16.17
CA ARG A 308 -4.24 4.92 17.09
C ARG A 308 -3.56 6.16 16.53
N GLU A 309 -2.91 6.92 17.40
CA GLU A 309 -1.95 7.95 16.99
C GLU A 309 -0.54 7.36 17.03
N MET A 310 0.14 7.31 15.88
CA MET A 310 1.41 6.63 15.73
C MET A 310 2.41 7.43 14.91
N TYR A 311 3.69 7.26 15.23
CA TYR A 311 4.77 7.82 14.43
C TYR A 311 4.95 7.00 13.16
N ILE A 312 4.65 7.60 12.01
CA ILE A 312 4.78 6.96 10.71
C ILE A 312 5.70 7.76 9.78
N PRO A 313 6.42 7.12 8.83
CA PRO A 313 7.15 7.84 7.81
C PRO A 313 6.20 8.64 6.92
N TYR A 314 6.30 9.97 6.97
CA TYR A 314 5.42 10.87 6.21
C TYR A 314 6.17 12.13 5.74
N ASN A 315 5.74 12.72 4.62
CA ASN A 315 6.39 13.86 3.98
C ASN A 315 7.90 13.66 3.71
N ASN A 316 8.29 12.47 3.25
CA ASN A 316 9.70 12.04 3.12
C ASN A 316 10.41 12.59 1.85
N TYR A 317 10.32 13.90 1.60
CA TYR A 317 10.98 14.54 0.45
C TYR A 317 12.51 14.43 0.48
N ALA A 318 13.12 14.39 1.67
CA ALA A 318 14.58 14.32 1.83
C ALA A 318 15.18 13.03 1.24
N LEU A 319 14.48 11.89 1.34
CA LEU A 319 14.93 10.62 0.75
C LEU A 319 14.99 10.67 -0.79
N GLU A 320 14.27 11.58 -1.44
CA GLU A 320 14.31 11.77 -2.89
C GLU A 320 15.27 12.88 -3.31
N ASP A 321 16.10 13.46 -2.43
CA ASP A 321 17.05 14.50 -2.83
C ASP A 321 18.07 13.95 -3.86
N PRO A 322 18.14 14.50 -5.10
CA PRO A 322 19.02 14.01 -6.14
C PRO A 322 20.51 14.25 -5.87
N LYS A 323 20.87 14.94 -4.79
CA LYS A 323 22.26 15.12 -4.33
C LYS A 323 22.76 13.93 -3.51
N LEU A 324 21.86 13.08 -3.02
CA LEU A 324 22.21 11.89 -2.24
C LEU A 324 22.57 10.74 -3.17
N THR A 325 23.63 10.04 -2.82
CA THR A 325 23.97 8.74 -3.42
C THR A 325 23.21 7.62 -2.73
N TYR A 326 23.12 6.44 -3.35
CA TYR A 326 22.54 5.28 -2.70
C TYR A 326 23.34 4.86 -1.46
N ASP A 327 24.66 5.07 -1.45
CA ASP A 327 25.50 4.81 -0.28
C ASP A 327 25.19 5.77 0.89
N ASP A 328 24.68 6.98 0.62
CA ASP A 328 24.23 7.92 1.67
C ASP A 328 22.94 7.44 2.34
N ILE A 329 22.07 6.75 1.59
CA ILE A 329 20.72 6.36 2.00
C ILE A 329 20.68 4.92 2.55
N VAL A 330 21.37 3.99 1.90
CA VAL A 330 21.33 2.56 2.19
C VAL A 330 22.47 2.22 3.15
N LYS A 331 22.14 1.92 4.41
CA LYS A 331 23.11 1.67 5.49
C LYS A 331 22.94 0.25 6.05
N PRO A 332 23.92 -0.27 6.82
CA PRO A 332 23.75 -1.54 7.51
C PRO A 332 22.48 -1.55 8.37
N GLY A 333 21.62 -2.54 8.16
CA GLY A 333 20.43 -2.81 8.98
C GLY A 333 19.21 -1.92 8.77
N HIS A 334 19.36 -0.67 8.32
CA HIS A 334 18.26 0.25 8.06
C HIS A 334 18.61 1.37 7.05
N LEU A 335 17.61 2.04 6.48
CA LEU A 335 17.85 3.31 5.77
C LEU A 335 18.44 4.36 6.72
N ASN A 336 19.25 5.28 6.18
CA ASN A 336 19.89 6.32 6.97
C ASN A 336 18.85 7.22 7.66
N PRO A 337 18.76 7.21 9.01
CA PRO A 337 17.72 7.94 9.73
C PRO A 337 17.75 9.44 9.52
N GLU A 338 18.92 10.02 9.22
CA GLU A 338 19.09 11.47 9.04
C GLU A 338 18.27 12.02 7.86
N TYR A 339 17.81 11.16 6.95
CA TYR A 339 16.94 11.53 5.82
C TYR A 339 15.50 11.06 5.99
N VAL A 340 15.19 10.33 7.05
CA VAL A 340 13.84 9.80 7.30
C VAL A 340 13.08 10.75 8.23
N ARG A 341 11.92 11.18 7.76
CA ARG A 341 10.99 12.02 8.50
C ARG A 341 9.85 11.17 9.04
N TYR A 342 9.68 11.19 10.36
CA TYR A 342 8.50 10.66 11.03
C TYR A 342 7.60 11.78 11.52
N GLU A 343 6.30 11.58 11.42
CA GLU A 343 5.27 12.48 11.94
C GLU A 343 4.24 11.67 12.72
N LEU A 344 3.56 12.30 13.68
CA LEU A 344 2.47 11.66 14.40
C LEU A 344 1.20 11.74 13.54
N HIS A 345 0.63 10.60 13.17
CA HIS A 345 -0.63 10.56 12.42
C HIS A 345 -1.63 9.62 13.08
N ARG A 346 -2.90 9.84 12.78
CA ARG A 346 -3.94 8.84 13.05
C ARG A 346 -3.80 7.72 12.03
N VAL A 347 -3.79 6.49 12.52
CA VAL A 347 -3.75 5.29 11.70
C VAL A 347 -4.87 4.34 12.09
N TRP A 348 -5.41 3.64 11.10
CA TRP A 348 -6.19 2.43 11.35
C TRP A 348 -5.25 1.25 11.60
N VAL A 349 -5.55 0.46 12.61
CA VAL A 349 -4.86 -0.81 12.89
C VAL A 349 -5.72 -1.96 12.39
N LEU A 350 -5.19 -2.71 11.43
CA LEU A 350 -5.84 -3.83 10.79
C LEU A 350 -5.03 -5.11 11.02
N GLU A 351 -5.64 -6.09 11.65
CA GLU A 351 -5.06 -7.42 11.81
C GLU A 351 -5.52 -8.32 10.66
N ALA A 352 -4.57 -9.00 10.02
CA ALA A 352 -4.79 -10.03 9.03
C ALA A 352 -4.22 -11.36 9.55
N THR A 353 -5.10 -12.29 9.92
CA THR A 353 -4.74 -13.60 10.47
C THR A 353 -4.95 -14.68 9.41
N LEU A 354 -3.94 -15.51 9.14
CA LEU A 354 -3.99 -16.53 8.10
C LEU A 354 -5.11 -17.52 8.41
N ARG A 355 -6.01 -17.73 7.44
CA ARG A 355 -7.17 -18.61 7.60
C ARG A 355 -6.76 -20.06 7.70
N GLU A 356 -7.54 -20.84 8.41
CA GLU A 356 -7.35 -22.29 8.49
C GLU A 356 -7.32 -22.92 7.08
N GLY A 357 -6.38 -23.84 6.87
CA GLY A 357 -6.19 -24.52 5.58
C GLY A 357 -5.56 -23.66 4.47
N LYS A 358 -5.35 -22.36 4.68
CA LYS A 358 -4.57 -21.52 3.76
C LYS A 358 -3.08 -21.58 4.11
N ARG A 359 -2.24 -21.40 3.10
CA ARG A 359 -0.77 -21.35 3.24
C ARG A 359 -0.28 -19.93 3.03
N HIS A 360 0.61 -19.47 3.89
CA HIS A 360 1.44 -18.28 3.65
C HIS A 360 2.65 -18.33 4.59
N MET A 361 3.77 -17.69 4.22
CA MET A 361 4.92 -17.59 5.14
C MET A 361 4.68 -16.65 6.34
N TYR A 362 3.64 -15.81 6.25
CA TYR A 362 3.23 -14.89 7.31
C TYR A 362 1.91 -15.41 7.86
N ALA A 363 1.90 -15.84 9.11
CA ALA A 363 0.68 -16.31 9.77
C ALA A 363 -0.18 -15.16 10.26
N LYS A 364 0.44 -14.00 10.53
CA LYS A 364 -0.25 -12.78 10.89
C LYS A 364 0.46 -11.58 10.30
N ARG A 365 -0.31 -10.56 9.92
CA ARG A 365 0.18 -9.21 9.64
C ARG A 365 -0.64 -8.23 10.45
N GLU A 366 0.03 -7.27 11.08
CA GLU A 366 -0.63 -6.10 11.67
C GLU A 366 -0.25 -4.89 10.81
N MET A 367 -1.26 -4.31 10.15
CA MET A 367 -1.10 -3.25 9.18
C MET A 367 -1.59 -1.93 9.76
N TYR A 368 -0.83 -0.86 9.51
CA TYR A 368 -1.11 0.47 10.00
C TYR A 368 -1.37 1.39 8.80
N LEU A 369 -2.63 1.69 8.56
CA LEU A 369 -3.06 2.50 7.42
C LEU A 369 -3.18 3.95 7.86
N ASP A 370 -2.45 4.84 7.20
CA ASP A 370 -2.64 6.28 7.34
C ASP A 370 -4.11 6.63 7.07
N GLU A 371 -4.74 7.33 8.01
CA GLU A 371 -6.18 7.60 7.97
C GLU A 371 -6.57 8.49 6.79
N ASP A 372 -5.72 9.45 6.44
CA ASP A 372 -5.98 10.39 5.35
C ASP A 372 -5.91 9.71 3.98
N SER A 373 -4.81 9.00 3.71
CA SER A 373 -4.51 8.47 2.38
C SER A 373 -4.92 7.02 2.15
N TRP A 374 -5.26 6.28 3.21
CA TRP A 374 -5.47 4.83 3.19
C TRP A 374 -4.22 4.03 2.77
N SER A 375 -3.06 4.68 2.68
CA SER A 375 -1.80 3.99 2.45
C SER A 375 -1.39 3.23 3.71
N ILE A 376 -1.10 1.95 3.57
CA ILE A 376 -0.40 1.22 4.63
C ILE A 376 0.98 1.87 4.76
N SER A 377 1.27 2.44 5.94
CA SER A 377 2.56 3.06 6.22
C SER A 377 3.49 2.09 6.94
N LEU A 378 2.95 1.22 7.80
CA LEU A 378 3.72 0.19 8.52
C LEU A 378 3.04 -1.18 8.41
N VAL A 379 3.84 -2.26 8.41
CA VAL A 379 3.34 -3.62 8.61
C VAL A 379 4.28 -4.44 9.48
N ASP A 380 3.76 -4.95 10.60
CA ASP A 380 4.45 -5.94 11.42
C ASP A 380 4.05 -7.36 10.98
N HIS A 381 5.04 -8.17 10.60
CA HIS A 381 4.85 -9.52 10.06
C HIS A 381 5.23 -10.57 11.09
N TYR A 382 4.42 -11.62 11.22
CA TYR A 382 4.63 -12.71 12.17
C TYR A 382 4.76 -14.05 11.45
N ASP A 383 5.69 -14.89 11.91
CA ASP A 383 5.92 -16.24 11.37
C ASP A 383 4.83 -17.24 11.83
N ASN A 384 4.87 -18.46 11.28
CA ASN A 384 3.93 -19.53 11.63
C ASN A 384 4.04 -20.05 13.07
N ARG A 385 4.98 -19.54 13.88
CA ARG A 385 5.10 -19.82 15.32
C ARG A 385 4.59 -18.65 16.17
N GLY A 386 4.04 -17.61 15.54
CA GLY A 386 3.55 -16.41 16.21
C GLY A 386 4.66 -15.43 16.61
N ASN A 387 5.91 -15.64 16.18
CA ASN A 387 7.00 -14.71 16.48
C ASN A 387 6.95 -13.53 15.51
N PHE A 388 7.16 -12.33 16.04
CA PHE A 388 7.44 -11.17 15.19
C PHE A 388 8.71 -11.43 14.37
N TRP A 389 8.68 -11.07 13.08
CA TRP A 389 9.72 -11.39 12.12
C TRP A 389 10.21 -10.17 11.34
N ARG A 390 9.30 -9.42 10.71
CA ARG A 390 9.66 -8.30 9.82
C ARG A 390 8.85 -7.05 10.08
N LEU A 391 9.50 -5.90 9.95
CA LEU A 391 8.86 -4.59 9.84
C LEU A 391 8.92 -4.14 8.38
N SER A 392 7.79 -3.78 7.79
CA SER A 392 7.80 -2.98 6.57
C SER A 392 7.45 -1.53 6.87
N GLU A 393 8.13 -0.60 6.20
CA GLU A 393 7.84 0.84 6.23
C GLU A 393 7.65 1.38 4.80
N ALA A 394 6.65 2.23 4.64
CA ALA A 394 6.42 3.01 3.44
C ALA A 394 6.66 4.50 3.72
N TYR A 395 7.54 5.10 2.93
CA TYR A 395 7.96 6.49 3.06
C TYR A 395 7.05 7.38 2.22
N LEU A 396 5.94 7.81 2.80
CA LEU A 396 4.89 8.54 2.09
C LEU A 396 5.33 9.97 1.75
N THR A 397 4.99 10.42 0.54
CA THR A 397 5.28 11.77 0.04
C THR A 397 4.15 12.26 -0.85
N GLN A 398 3.58 13.43 -0.55
CA GLN A 398 2.61 14.08 -1.41
C GLN A 398 3.30 14.70 -2.63
N LEU A 399 2.97 14.23 -3.82
CA LEU A 399 3.38 14.83 -5.09
C LEU A 399 2.46 16.03 -5.38
N TYR A 400 2.79 17.19 -4.81
CA TYR A 400 1.89 18.35 -4.75
C TYR A 400 1.43 18.87 -6.12
N ASP A 401 2.32 18.91 -7.11
CA ASP A 401 2.07 19.38 -8.48
C ASP A 401 1.01 18.56 -9.23
N ILE A 402 0.92 17.26 -8.94
CA ILE A 402 -0.02 16.34 -9.59
C ILE A 402 -1.11 15.79 -8.66
N LYS A 403 -1.14 16.26 -7.40
CA LYS A 403 -2.12 15.84 -6.39
C LYS A 403 -2.22 14.31 -6.20
N VAL A 404 -1.08 13.67 -5.95
CA VAL A 404 -1.01 12.21 -5.69
C VAL A 404 -0.21 11.96 -4.42
N MET A 405 -0.76 11.16 -3.49
CA MET A 405 0.04 10.60 -2.40
C MET A 405 0.85 9.42 -2.93
N ALA A 406 2.16 9.61 -3.08
CA ALA A 406 3.05 8.57 -3.54
C ALA A 406 3.67 7.83 -2.37
N MET A 407 4.06 6.59 -2.67
CA MET A 407 4.98 5.79 -1.88
C MET A 407 6.25 5.63 -2.72
N PRO A 408 7.11 6.68 -2.79
CA PRO A 408 8.31 6.65 -3.60
C PRO A 408 9.26 5.54 -3.15
N ILE A 409 9.39 5.31 -1.84
CA ILE A 409 10.25 4.28 -1.26
C ILE A 409 9.45 3.39 -0.30
N GLU A 410 9.75 2.10 -0.31
CA GLU A 410 9.31 1.14 0.70
C GLU A 410 10.49 0.28 1.14
N SER A 411 10.45 -0.20 2.38
CA SER A 411 11.47 -1.11 2.91
C SER A 411 10.84 -2.24 3.73
N CYS A 412 11.45 -3.41 3.70
CA CYS A 412 11.08 -4.57 4.52
C CYS A 412 12.31 -5.08 5.27
N TYR A 413 12.33 -4.84 6.57
CA TYR A 413 13.42 -5.14 7.50
C TYR A 413 13.22 -6.52 8.12
N ASP A 414 14.13 -7.45 7.83
CA ASP A 414 14.15 -8.76 8.50
C ASP A 414 14.93 -8.64 9.80
N ILE A 415 14.17 -8.58 10.90
CA ILE A 415 14.72 -8.31 12.23
C ILE A 415 15.49 -9.51 12.77
N VAL A 416 15.28 -10.70 12.23
CA VAL A 416 15.99 -11.90 12.66
C VAL A 416 17.39 -11.94 12.04
N ASN A 417 17.47 -11.82 10.71
CA ASN A 417 18.74 -11.95 9.99
C ASN A 417 19.52 -10.64 9.83
N GLY A 418 18.88 -9.48 10.02
CA GLY A 418 19.49 -8.15 9.96
C GLY A 418 19.71 -7.56 8.57
N ARG A 419 19.21 -8.23 7.52
CA ARG A 419 19.16 -7.73 6.15
C ARG A 419 17.80 -7.09 5.91
N TYR A 420 17.70 -6.31 4.85
CA TYR A 420 16.43 -5.72 4.46
C TYR A 420 16.36 -5.55 2.95
N PHE A 421 15.15 -5.38 2.44
CA PHE A 421 14.90 -4.97 1.07
C PHE A 421 14.45 -3.51 1.07
N THR A 422 14.95 -2.71 0.14
CA THR A 422 14.41 -1.38 -0.15
C THR A 422 14.13 -1.26 -1.65
N ALA A 423 13.02 -0.61 -2.00
CA ALA A 423 12.58 -0.37 -3.35
C ALA A 423 12.21 1.07 -3.59
N GLY A 424 12.32 1.52 -4.84
CA GLY A 424 11.79 2.80 -5.29
C GLY A 424 12.77 3.97 -5.25
N LEU A 425 14.01 3.72 -4.80
CA LEU A 425 15.11 4.68 -4.87
C LEU A 425 15.30 5.18 -6.31
N ARG A 426 15.56 6.48 -6.49
CA ARG A 426 15.73 7.06 -7.82
C ARG A 426 16.72 8.22 -7.91
N ASN A 427 17.41 8.53 -6.81
CA ASN A 427 18.26 9.72 -6.66
C ASN A 427 19.29 9.86 -7.79
N GLU A 428 19.93 8.75 -8.15
CA GLU A 428 20.96 8.69 -9.21
C GLU A 428 20.37 8.28 -10.59
N VAL A 429 19.05 8.07 -10.69
CA VAL A 429 18.41 7.73 -11.97
C VAL A 429 18.38 8.97 -12.87
N PRO A 430 18.90 8.88 -14.11
CA PRO A 430 18.97 10.04 -15.00
C PRO A 430 17.62 10.35 -15.68
N THR A 431 16.74 9.37 -15.78
CA THR A 431 15.44 9.52 -16.45
C THR A 431 14.38 10.08 -15.50
N LYS A 432 13.58 11.01 -16.02
CA LYS A 432 12.42 11.57 -15.31
C LYS A 432 11.35 10.50 -15.11
N ALA A 433 10.74 10.46 -13.93
CA ALA A 433 9.55 9.66 -13.70
C ALA A 433 8.33 10.31 -14.39
N GLU A 434 7.62 9.53 -15.20
CA GLU A 434 6.39 9.94 -15.86
C GLU A 434 5.22 9.53 -14.99
N TYR A 435 4.45 10.50 -14.51
CA TYR A 435 3.20 10.28 -13.79
C TYR A 435 2.03 10.64 -14.69
N ASN A 436 0.89 10.00 -14.46
CA ASN A 436 -0.30 10.15 -15.27
C ASN A 436 -0.07 9.82 -16.76
N ALA A 437 0.82 8.86 -17.03
CA ALA A 437 1.07 8.38 -18.37
C ALA A 437 -0.21 7.75 -18.96
N THR A 438 -0.37 7.88 -20.28
CA THR A 438 -1.44 7.21 -21.03
C THR A 438 -0.90 5.93 -21.65
N ALA A 439 -1.70 4.88 -21.61
CA ALA A 439 -1.36 3.59 -22.22
C ALA A 439 -2.62 2.90 -22.75
N ALA A 440 -2.41 1.99 -23.69
CA ALA A 440 -3.44 1.10 -24.21
C ALA A 440 -3.25 -0.32 -23.63
N PHE A 441 -4.30 -1.14 -23.65
CA PHE A 441 -4.23 -2.53 -23.19
C PHE A 441 -3.09 -3.32 -23.86
N SER A 442 -2.88 -3.07 -25.16
CA SER A 442 -1.84 -3.74 -25.96
C SER A 442 -0.44 -3.60 -25.37
N ASN A 443 -0.15 -2.49 -24.67
CA ASN A 443 1.11 -2.27 -23.98
C ASN A 443 1.34 -3.28 -22.85
N PHE A 444 0.31 -3.91 -22.29
CA PHE A 444 0.39 -4.87 -21.19
C PHE A 444 0.05 -6.30 -21.61
N SER A 445 -0.10 -6.57 -22.91
CA SER A 445 -0.36 -7.92 -23.41
C SER A 445 0.84 -8.86 -23.23
N PRO A 446 0.65 -10.20 -23.20
CA PRO A 446 1.78 -11.15 -23.19
C PRO A 446 2.72 -10.99 -24.40
N ASN A 447 2.19 -10.53 -25.55
CA ASN A 447 2.96 -10.26 -26.74
C ASN A 447 3.91 -9.06 -26.56
N SER A 448 3.51 -8.05 -25.80
CA SER A 448 4.34 -6.88 -25.48
C SER A 448 5.64 -7.24 -24.73
N LEU A 449 5.67 -8.39 -24.04
CA LEU A 449 6.85 -8.82 -23.29
C LEU A 449 8.03 -9.14 -24.21
N ARG A 450 7.78 -9.71 -25.40
CA ARG A 450 8.85 -10.03 -26.36
C ARG A 450 9.46 -8.77 -26.93
N THR A 451 8.65 -7.80 -27.34
CA THR A 451 9.14 -6.52 -27.88
C THR A 451 9.84 -5.71 -26.80
N SER A 452 9.36 -5.77 -25.56
CA SER A 452 9.97 -5.07 -24.42
C SER A 452 11.25 -5.74 -23.93
N GLY A 453 11.44 -7.05 -24.12
CA GLY A 453 12.61 -7.79 -23.63
C GLY A 453 13.82 -7.73 -24.57
N VAL A 454 13.61 -7.48 -25.86
CA VAL A 454 14.67 -7.40 -26.87
C VAL A 454 15.35 -6.02 -26.78
N ARG A 455 16.67 -6.01 -26.92
CA ARG A 455 17.50 -4.83 -27.14
C ARG A 455 18.08 -4.91 -28.53
#